data_AF-A0ABD2XLC2-F1
#
_entry.id   AF-A0ABD2XLC2-F1
#
_cell.length_a   1.000
_cell.length_b   1.000
_cell.length_c   1.000
_cell.angle_alpha   90.00
_cell.angle_beta   90.00
_cell.angle_gamma   90.00
#
_symmetry.space_group_name_H-M   'P 1'
#
loop_
_entity.id
_entity.type
_entity.pdbx_description
1 polymer ?
#
loop_
_entity_poly.entity_id
_entity_poly.type
_entity_poly.pdbx_seq_one_letter_code
_entity_poly.pdbx_strand_id
1 'polypeptide(L)'
;MIEQLLRRGADPNLAKKHYDLTPLHFNCAMSSEKYLAGVVLKIMNEDSHQIMSINMRDRYGRTPLEWVVARLSPNTVNVLLDHGADLSNFVFPKERRFDYGVKSNGGINIKITSGILAVVESLETRGYELSRSDALTIMNLFAKHKLFVKRADLEEPNWQDHEEVTSFAKEMMISPSLSLYDLLHLQPDEVTKRITFKEFFEFARSKKKLSTLRKKGFEACVVAHLCEKLSRRFFQSWTLYPFWDLIHKRLPLEGCDMILKNAMNEDLYHTFVTAGERSS
;
A
#
# COMPACT_ATOMS: atom_id res chain seq x y z
N MET A 1 19.69 -22.96 0.67
CA MET A 1 20.00 -23.07 -0.77
C MET A 1 20.70 -21.82 -1.30
N ILE A 2 20.07 -20.63 -1.32
CA ILE A 2 20.70 -19.38 -1.82
C ILE A 2 22.04 -19.09 -1.13
N GLU A 3 22.07 -19.13 0.21
CA GLU A 3 23.30 -18.94 1.00
C GLU A 3 24.43 -19.93 0.62
N GLN A 4 24.08 -21.20 0.40
CA GLN A 4 25.06 -22.23 0.03
C GLN A 4 25.63 -22.01 -1.38
N LEU A 5 24.83 -21.46 -2.30
CA LEU A 5 25.29 -21.15 -3.66
C LEU A 5 26.28 -19.97 -3.64
N LEU A 6 26.00 -18.93 -2.86
CA LEU A 6 26.87 -17.77 -2.73
C LEU A 6 28.19 -18.12 -2.01
N ARG A 7 28.14 -18.92 -0.94
CA ARG A 7 29.35 -19.47 -0.29
C ARG A 7 30.20 -20.33 -1.23
N ARG A 8 29.62 -20.87 -2.30
CA ARG A 8 30.30 -21.64 -3.35
C ARG A 8 30.76 -20.76 -4.54
N GLY A 9 30.67 -19.44 -4.41
CA GLY A 9 31.15 -18.49 -5.43
C GLY A 9 30.15 -18.19 -6.55
N ALA A 10 28.87 -18.54 -6.41
CA ALA A 10 27.85 -18.13 -7.38
C ALA A 10 27.77 -16.60 -7.43
N ASP A 11 27.75 -16.00 -8.62
CA ASP A 11 27.67 -14.54 -8.77
C ASP A 11 26.24 -14.04 -8.46
N PRO A 12 26.02 -13.21 -7.41
CA PRO A 12 24.72 -12.67 -7.06
C PRO A 12 24.17 -11.67 -8.10
N ASN A 13 25.01 -11.19 -9.01
CA ASN A 13 24.66 -10.20 -10.01
C ASN A 13 24.41 -10.79 -11.40
N LEU A 14 24.59 -12.09 -11.57
CA LEU A 14 24.47 -12.75 -12.87
C LEU A 14 23.05 -12.62 -13.43
N ALA A 15 22.91 -11.76 -14.44
CA ALA A 15 21.64 -11.51 -15.10
C ALA A 15 21.28 -12.61 -16.12
N LYS A 16 20.02 -13.04 -16.14
CA LYS A 16 19.53 -13.99 -17.14
C LYS A 16 19.46 -13.32 -18.52
N LYS A 17 20.23 -13.82 -19.50
CA LYS A 17 20.43 -13.30 -20.88
C LYS A 17 19.21 -12.76 -21.64
N HIS A 18 17.98 -13.21 -21.35
CA HIS A 18 16.79 -12.79 -22.11
C HIS A 18 15.95 -11.70 -21.43
N TYR A 19 16.10 -11.52 -20.12
CA TYR A 19 15.27 -10.60 -19.34
C TYR A 19 16.10 -9.62 -18.49
N ASP A 20 17.42 -9.78 -18.50
CA ASP A 20 18.37 -9.12 -17.60
C ASP A 20 17.93 -9.21 -16.13
N LEU A 21 17.23 -10.30 -15.78
CA LEU A 21 16.76 -10.54 -14.43
C LEU A 21 17.89 -11.11 -13.61
N THR A 22 18.22 -10.38 -12.57
CA THR A 22 19.20 -10.75 -11.58
C THR A 22 18.53 -11.61 -10.50
N PRO A 23 19.29 -12.38 -9.71
CA PRO A 23 18.76 -13.09 -8.55
C PRO A 23 17.90 -12.20 -7.64
N LEU A 24 18.27 -10.93 -7.45
CA LEU A 24 17.49 -9.98 -6.66
C LEU A 24 16.10 -9.72 -7.28
N HIS A 25 16.01 -9.52 -8.60
CA HIS A 25 14.72 -9.41 -9.29
C HIS A 25 13.83 -10.63 -9.08
N PHE A 26 14.39 -11.84 -9.15
CA PHE A 26 13.63 -13.07 -8.90
C PHE A 26 13.14 -13.15 -7.46
N ASN A 27 13.98 -12.78 -6.49
CA ASN A 27 13.54 -12.70 -5.09
C ASN A 27 12.37 -11.72 -4.95
N CYS A 28 12.49 -10.51 -5.51
CA CYS A 28 11.44 -9.49 -5.51
C CYS A 28 10.14 -9.97 -6.17
N ALA A 29 10.24 -10.84 -7.18
CA ALA A 29 9.08 -11.41 -7.86
C ALA A 29 8.40 -12.55 -7.06
N MET A 30 9.18 -13.40 -6.40
CA MET A 30 8.74 -14.69 -5.86
C MET A 30 8.48 -14.70 -4.35
N SER A 31 9.02 -13.73 -3.60
CA SER A 31 9.04 -13.84 -2.15
C SER A 31 7.70 -13.58 -1.48
N SER A 32 7.34 -14.43 -0.52
CA SER A 32 6.63 -13.92 0.66
C SER A 32 7.59 -12.96 1.39
N GLU A 33 7.12 -11.82 1.89
CA GLU A 33 7.97 -10.76 2.43
C GLU A 33 9.04 -11.23 3.44
N LYS A 34 8.72 -12.27 4.22
CA LYS A 34 9.63 -12.88 5.20
C LYS A 34 10.86 -13.54 4.56
N TYR A 35 10.74 -14.06 3.33
CA TYR A 35 11.83 -14.75 2.64
C TYR A 35 12.82 -13.75 2.04
N LEU A 36 12.36 -12.65 1.43
CA LEU A 36 13.27 -11.69 0.79
C LEU A 36 14.09 -10.90 1.80
N ALA A 37 13.47 -10.43 2.88
CA ALA A 37 14.19 -9.72 3.94
C ALA A 37 15.35 -10.57 4.49
N GLY A 38 15.07 -11.85 4.77
CA GLY A 38 16.08 -12.79 5.26
C GLY A 38 17.14 -13.18 4.23
N VAL A 39 16.83 -13.12 2.93
CA VAL A 39 17.80 -13.38 1.87
C VAL A 39 18.67 -12.15 1.64
N VAL A 40 18.10 -10.96 1.45
CA VAL A 40 18.87 -9.72 1.23
C VAL A 40 19.80 -9.43 2.40
N LEU A 41 19.30 -9.47 3.65
CA LEU A 41 20.15 -9.27 4.85
C LEU A 41 21.32 -10.26 4.92
N LYS A 42 21.09 -11.52 4.55
CA LYS A 42 22.14 -12.56 4.60
C LYS A 42 23.17 -12.45 3.47
N ILE A 43 22.76 -11.96 2.30
CA ILE A 43 23.66 -11.75 1.17
C ILE A 43 24.50 -10.49 1.37
N MET A 44 23.99 -9.53 2.12
CA MET A 44 24.64 -8.24 2.34
C MET A 44 25.45 -8.17 3.65
N ASN A 45 25.53 -9.27 4.40
CA ASN A 45 26.43 -9.38 5.55
C ASN A 45 27.91 -9.35 5.11
N GLU A 46 28.73 -8.66 5.89
CA GLU A 46 30.13 -8.26 5.63
C GLU A 46 31.10 -9.42 5.33
N ASP A 47 30.79 -10.64 5.80
CA ASP A 47 31.63 -11.83 5.57
C ASP A 47 31.57 -12.38 4.14
N SER A 48 30.66 -11.88 3.30
CA SER A 48 30.57 -12.30 1.91
C SER A 48 31.39 -11.34 1.02
N HIS A 49 32.44 -11.86 0.39
CA HIS A 49 33.25 -11.12 -0.60
C HIS A 49 32.50 -10.73 -1.89
N GLN A 50 31.16 -10.86 -1.94
CA GLN A 50 30.36 -10.65 -3.14
C GLN A 50 29.31 -9.57 -2.91
N ILE A 51 29.50 -8.40 -3.53
CA ILE A 51 28.58 -7.26 -3.43
C ILE A 51 27.38 -7.51 -4.35
N MET A 52 26.18 -7.67 -3.78
CA MET A 52 24.93 -7.68 -4.55
C MET A 52 24.54 -6.27 -4.96
N SER A 53 24.43 -6.02 -6.27
CA SER A 53 24.02 -4.73 -6.81
C SER A 53 22.50 -4.56 -6.77
N ILE A 54 22.04 -3.68 -5.87
CA ILE A 54 20.61 -3.46 -5.57
C ILE A 54 19.88 -2.71 -6.69
N ASN A 55 20.61 -1.87 -7.43
CA ASN A 55 20.03 -0.95 -8.40
C ASN A 55 20.13 -1.45 -9.86
N MET A 56 20.53 -2.71 -10.08
CA MET A 56 20.58 -3.28 -11.42
C MET A 56 19.23 -3.20 -12.10
N ARG A 57 19.23 -2.86 -13.38
CA ARG A 57 18.01 -2.75 -14.18
C ARG A 57 17.77 -4.02 -14.98
N ASP A 58 16.53 -4.46 -15.04
CA ASP A 58 16.12 -5.49 -15.99
C ASP A 58 16.04 -4.93 -17.43
N ARG A 59 15.70 -5.78 -18.40
CA ARG A 59 15.64 -5.38 -19.82
C ARG A 59 14.63 -4.27 -20.15
N TYR A 60 13.72 -3.97 -19.22
CA TYR A 60 12.73 -2.91 -19.36
C TYR A 60 13.14 -1.65 -18.58
N GLY A 61 14.39 -1.59 -18.11
CA GLY A 61 14.93 -0.47 -17.35
C GLY A 61 14.53 -0.46 -15.89
N ARG A 62 13.92 -1.52 -15.36
CA ARG A 62 13.30 -1.50 -14.03
C ARG A 62 14.25 -1.98 -12.94
N THR A 63 14.22 -1.31 -11.80
CA THR A 63 15.02 -1.72 -10.63
C THR A 63 14.25 -2.73 -9.75
N PRO A 64 14.93 -3.50 -8.90
CA PRO A 64 14.30 -4.32 -7.87
C PRO A 64 13.30 -3.55 -7.00
N LEU A 65 13.58 -2.27 -6.70
CA LEU A 65 12.66 -1.40 -5.95
C LEU A 65 11.31 -1.25 -6.66
N GLU A 66 11.32 -0.96 -7.95
CA GLU A 66 10.11 -0.83 -8.76
C GLU A 66 9.31 -2.15 -8.84
N TRP A 67 10.01 -3.30 -8.83
CA TRP A 67 9.35 -4.60 -8.76
C TRP A 67 8.59 -4.77 -7.45
N VAL A 68 9.18 -4.42 -6.31
CA VAL A 68 8.53 -4.62 -4.99
C VAL A 68 7.44 -3.60 -4.70
N VAL A 69 7.53 -2.39 -5.25
CA VAL A 69 6.43 -1.41 -5.22
C VAL A 69 5.21 -1.98 -5.96
N ALA A 70 5.39 -2.53 -7.16
CA ALA A 70 4.33 -3.18 -7.92
C ALA A 70 3.77 -4.45 -7.24
N ARG A 71 4.46 -4.98 -6.22
CA ARG A 71 4.03 -6.12 -5.41
C ARG A 71 3.17 -5.72 -4.21
N LEU A 72 3.07 -4.43 -3.90
CA LEU A 72 2.41 -3.92 -2.70
C LEU A 72 3.03 -4.49 -1.43
N SER A 73 4.37 -4.51 -1.40
CA SER A 73 5.16 -5.16 -0.34
C SER A 73 6.03 -4.15 0.44
N PRO A 74 5.44 -3.37 1.37
CA PRO A 74 6.13 -2.31 2.09
C PRO A 74 7.32 -2.80 2.92
N ASN A 75 7.26 -4.00 3.51
CA ASN A 75 8.39 -4.54 4.27
C ASN A 75 9.61 -4.77 3.37
N THR A 76 9.37 -5.24 2.14
CA THR A 76 10.40 -5.48 1.14
C THR A 76 10.94 -4.18 0.54
N VAL A 77 10.06 -3.19 0.34
CA VAL A 77 10.46 -1.81 -0.02
C VAL A 77 11.41 -1.24 1.02
N ASN A 78 11.05 -1.31 2.31
CA ASN A 78 11.91 -0.82 3.40
C ASN A 78 13.28 -1.50 3.40
N VAL A 79 13.33 -2.83 3.27
CA VAL A 79 14.61 -3.57 3.20
C VAL A 79 15.49 -3.06 2.06
N LEU A 80 14.96 -2.89 0.84
CA LEU A 80 15.78 -2.41 -0.28
C LEU A 80 16.27 -0.98 -0.06
N LEU A 81 15.40 -0.11 0.47
CA LEU A 81 15.76 1.28 0.74
C LEU A 81 16.79 1.41 1.87
N ASP A 82 16.67 0.61 2.94
CA ASP A 82 17.64 0.55 4.05
C ASP A 82 19.03 0.10 3.59
N HIS A 83 19.10 -0.61 2.45
CA HIS A 83 20.36 -1.09 1.88
C HIS A 83 20.85 -0.26 0.68
N GLY A 84 20.27 0.93 0.44
CA GLY A 84 20.76 1.86 -0.58
C GLY A 84 20.14 1.68 -1.97
N ALA A 85 18.90 1.18 -2.05
CA ALA A 85 18.11 1.34 -3.27
C ALA A 85 17.94 2.83 -3.60
N ASP A 86 18.26 3.18 -4.84
CA ASP A 86 18.32 4.56 -5.31
C ASP A 86 16.93 5.09 -5.68
N LEU A 87 16.54 6.22 -5.08
CA LEU A 87 15.30 6.93 -5.37
C LEU A 87 15.46 8.02 -6.44
N SER A 88 16.68 8.47 -6.76
CA SER A 88 16.90 9.56 -7.72
C SER A 88 16.49 9.18 -9.14
N ASN A 89 16.59 7.90 -9.48
CA ASN A 89 16.19 7.33 -10.76
C ASN A 89 14.95 6.43 -10.67
N PHE A 90 14.27 6.43 -9.53
CA PHE A 90 13.10 5.58 -9.32
C PHE A 90 11.92 6.07 -10.17
N VAL A 91 11.28 5.14 -10.88
CA VAL A 91 10.06 5.42 -11.63
C VAL A 91 8.90 4.69 -10.98
N PHE A 92 7.87 5.42 -10.54
CA PHE A 92 6.68 4.80 -9.96
C PHE A 92 6.03 3.83 -10.97
N PRO A 93 5.73 2.58 -10.58
CA PRO A 93 5.21 1.59 -11.52
C PRO A 93 3.89 2.00 -12.15
N LYS A 94 3.76 1.80 -13.47
CA LYS A 94 2.49 2.00 -14.18
C LYS A 94 1.42 1.02 -13.69
N GLU A 95 0.16 1.45 -13.74
CA GLU A 95 -1.04 0.73 -13.27
C GLU A 95 -1.03 -0.79 -13.56
N ARG A 96 -0.81 -1.20 -14.82
CA ARG A 96 -0.77 -2.62 -15.25
C ARG A 96 0.20 -3.52 -14.47
N ARG A 97 1.21 -2.93 -13.81
CA ARG A 97 2.21 -3.69 -13.04
C ARG A 97 1.65 -4.12 -11.69
N PHE A 98 0.67 -3.40 -11.16
CA PHE A 98 0.01 -3.75 -9.92
C PHE A 98 -0.92 -4.96 -10.06
N ASP A 99 -1.33 -5.36 -11.28
CA ASP A 99 -2.18 -6.54 -11.52
C ASP A 99 -1.63 -7.80 -10.86
N TYR A 100 -0.31 -7.97 -10.93
CA TYR A 100 0.35 -9.07 -10.24
C TYR A 100 0.21 -8.88 -8.73
N GLY A 101 0.57 -7.71 -8.20
CA GLY A 101 0.42 -7.29 -6.78
C GLY A 101 -0.95 -7.61 -6.20
N VAL A 102 -1.99 -7.23 -6.93
CA VAL A 102 -3.38 -7.52 -6.59
C VAL A 102 -3.64 -9.03 -6.55
N LYS A 103 -3.21 -9.77 -7.59
CA LYS A 103 -3.39 -11.22 -7.66
C LYS A 103 -2.70 -11.96 -6.51
N SER A 104 -1.47 -11.61 -6.15
CA SER A 104 -0.78 -12.28 -5.02
C SER A 104 -1.40 -11.97 -3.67
N ASN A 105 -2.06 -10.83 -3.54
CA ASN A 105 -2.84 -10.48 -2.35
C ASN A 105 -4.26 -11.08 -2.37
N GLY A 106 -4.56 -11.94 -3.36
CA GLY A 106 -5.84 -12.64 -3.49
C GLY A 106 -6.99 -11.75 -3.94
N GLY A 107 -6.72 -10.55 -4.45
CA GLY A 107 -7.76 -9.55 -4.74
C GLY A 107 -8.42 -8.96 -3.49
N ILE A 108 -7.88 -9.22 -2.29
CA ILE A 108 -8.49 -8.80 -1.04
C ILE A 108 -8.23 -7.30 -0.84
N ASN A 109 -9.31 -6.51 -0.80
CA ASN A 109 -9.27 -5.04 -0.71
C ASN A 109 -8.34 -4.55 0.41
N ILE A 110 -8.54 -5.01 1.65
CA ILE A 110 -7.74 -4.54 2.79
C ILE A 110 -6.23 -4.77 2.62
N LYS A 111 -5.81 -5.84 1.94
CA LYS A 111 -4.38 -6.11 1.70
C LYS A 111 -3.80 -5.21 0.62
N ILE A 112 -4.59 -4.89 -0.40
CA ILE A 112 -4.17 -4.02 -1.49
C ILE A 112 -4.09 -2.58 -0.99
N THR A 113 -5.15 -2.11 -0.34
CA THR A 113 -5.26 -0.77 0.23
C THR A 113 -4.18 -0.52 1.28
N SER A 114 -4.01 -1.41 2.26
CA SER A 114 -2.93 -1.26 3.25
C SER A 114 -1.54 -1.33 2.60
N GLY A 115 -1.35 -2.23 1.64
CA GLY A 115 -0.06 -2.43 0.99
C GLY A 115 0.38 -1.21 0.18
N ILE A 116 -0.49 -0.63 -0.64
CA ILE A 116 -0.13 0.53 -1.45
C ILE A 116 0.12 1.77 -0.58
N LEU A 117 -0.71 2.02 0.43
CA LEU A 117 -0.53 3.18 1.32
C LEU A 117 0.74 3.07 2.15
N ALA A 118 1.06 1.88 2.68
CA ALA A 118 2.32 1.66 3.39
C ALA A 118 3.55 1.74 2.48
N VAL A 119 3.43 1.36 1.21
CA VAL A 119 4.51 1.53 0.23
C VAL A 119 4.75 3.01 -0.04
N VAL A 120 3.69 3.79 -0.28
CA VAL A 120 3.79 5.25 -0.47
C VAL A 120 4.43 5.91 0.75
N GLU A 121 3.96 5.60 1.96
CA GLU A 121 4.54 6.10 3.21
C GLU A 121 6.04 5.76 3.32
N SER A 122 6.43 4.53 2.96
CA SER A 122 7.84 4.10 3.00
C SER A 122 8.73 4.85 2.01
N LEU A 123 8.18 5.25 0.86
CA LEU A 123 8.88 6.05 -0.16
C LEU A 123 8.98 7.52 0.26
N GLU A 124 7.88 8.11 0.70
CA GLU A 124 7.81 9.53 1.13
C GLU A 124 8.69 9.79 2.35
N THR A 125 8.72 8.87 3.33
CA THR A 125 9.61 8.96 4.50
C THR A 125 11.10 8.94 4.13
N ARG A 126 11.44 8.53 2.91
CA ARG A 126 12.81 8.53 2.37
C ARG A 126 13.02 9.59 1.28
N GLY A 127 12.12 10.56 1.19
CA GLY A 127 12.28 11.75 0.34
C GLY A 127 11.75 11.59 -1.08
N TYR A 128 11.01 10.52 -1.39
CA TYR A 128 10.29 10.44 -2.66
C TYR A 128 9.04 11.32 -2.61
N GLU A 129 8.93 12.30 -3.51
CA GLU A 129 7.74 13.11 -3.66
C GLU A 129 6.80 12.47 -4.68
N LEU A 130 5.64 12.01 -4.21
CA LEU A 130 4.63 11.42 -5.07
C LEU A 130 4.10 12.50 -6.04
N SER A 131 4.10 12.22 -7.34
CA SER A 131 3.59 13.15 -8.36
C SER A 131 2.07 13.00 -8.57
N ARG A 132 1.45 13.97 -9.25
CA ARG A 132 0.04 13.86 -9.65
C ARG A 132 -0.24 12.61 -10.50
N SER A 133 0.69 12.23 -11.39
CA SER A 133 0.56 11.01 -12.20
C SER A 133 0.68 9.72 -11.39
N ASP A 134 1.48 9.72 -10.34
CA ASP A 134 1.61 8.57 -9.44
C ASP A 134 0.34 8.42 -8.60
N ALA A 135 -0.18 9.54 -8.08
CA ALA A 135 -1.46 9.57 -7.38
C ALA A 135 -2.59 9.05 -8.25
N LEU A 136 -2.70 9.52 -9.51
CA LEU A 136 -3.67 9.01 -10.47
C LEU A 136 -3.49 7.50 -10.72
N THR A 137 -2.24 7.03 -10.81
CA THR A 137 -1.96 5.59 -10.97
C THR A 137 -2.50 4.76 -9.80
N ILE A 138 -2.36 5.25 -8.57
CA ILE A 138 -2.90 4.61 -7.37
C ILE A 138 -4.44 4.67 -7.38
N MET A 139 -5.03 5.81 -7.73
CA MET A 139 -6.49 5.92 -7.81
C MET A 139 -7.09 5.01 -8.89
N ASN A 140 -6.42 4.89 -10.04
CA ASN A 140 -6.83 3.98 -11.10
C ASN A 140 -6.68 2.51 -10.69
N LEU A 141 -5.68 2.17 -9.86
CA LEU A 141 -5.59 0.84 -9.24
C LEU A 141 -6.87 0.52 -8.44
N PHE A 142 -7.42 1.49 -7.68
CA PHE A 142 -8.69 1.31 -6.98
C PHE A 142 -9.87 1.13 -7.94
N ALA A 143 -9.97 1.99 -8.95
CA ALA A 143 -11.04 1.93 -9.95
C ALA A 143 -11.02 0.60 -10.73
N LYS A 144 -9.88 0.25 -11.33
CA LYS A 144 -9.70 -0.95 -12.16
C LYS A 144 -10.02 -2.24 -11.40
N HIS A 145 -9.62 -2.30 -10.14
CA HIS A 145 -9.80 -3.50 -9.31
C HIS A 145 -11.04 -3.44 -8.41
N LYS A 146 -11.92 -2.45 -8.61
CA LYS A 146 -13.20 -2.29 -7.88
C LYS A 146 -12.99 -2.28 -6.36
N LEU A 147 -12.00 -1.51 -5.90
CA LEU A 147 -11.64 -1.40 -4.49
C LEU A 147 -12.39 -0.29 -3.75
N PHE A 148 -13.13 0.54 -4.46
CA PHE A 148 -13.99 1.54 -3.84
C PHE A 148 -15.11 0.88 -3.05
N VAL A 149 -15.32 1.39 -1.84
CA VAL A 149 -16.37 0.95 -0.93
C VAL A 149 -17.64 1.71 -1.27
N LYS A 150 -18.76 1.01 -1.41
CA LYS A 150 -20.05 1.65 -1.64
C LYS A 150 -20.66 2.07 -0.31
N ARG A 151 -21.47 3.12 -0.33
CA ARG A 151 -22.18 3.57 0.88
C ARG A 151 -23.03 2.45 1.51
N ALA A 152 -23.69 1.62 0.69
CA ALA A 152 -24.44 0.46 1.17
C ALA A 152 -23.58 -0.55 1.95
N ASP A 153 -22.30 -0.74 1.57
CA ASP A 153 -21.38 -1.66 2.26
C ASP A 153 -20.99 -1.16 3.66
N LEU A 154 -21.17 0.14 3.93
CA LEU A 154 -20.94 0.76 5.24
C LEU A 154 -22.18 0.73 6.13
N GLU A 155 -23.37 0.56 5.53
CA GLU A 155 -24.69 0.57 6.19
C GLU A 155 -25.14 -0.83 6.66
N GLU A 156 -24.49 -1.90 6.21
CA GLU A 156 -24.75 -3.30 6.64
C GLU A 156 -24.20 -3.63 8.04
N PRO A 157 -24.91 -4.50 8.79
CA PRO A 157 -25.79 -4.14 9.90
C PRO A 157 -25.05 -3.61 11.15
N ASN A 158 -25.79 -2.94 12.03
CA ASN A 158 -25.40 -2.43 13.37
C ASN A 158 -24.60 -3.45 14.21
N TRP A 159 -23.32 -3.64 13.91
CA TRP A 159 -22.41 -4.44 14.74
C TRP A 159 -22.28 -3.84 16.14
N GLN A 160 -22.59 -2.56 16.30
CA GLN A 160 -22.67 -1.84 17.57
C GLN A 160 -23.78 -2.37 18.49
N ASP A 161 -24.86 -2.91 17.93
CA ASP A 161 -25.98 -3.46 18.70
C ASP A 161 -25.73 -4.91 19.14
N HIS A 162 -24.72 -5.58 18.59
CA HIS A 162 -24.33 -6.92 18.99
C HIS A 162 -23.23 -6.86 20.08
N GLU A 163 -23.64 -7.07 21.33
CA GLU A 163 -22.75 -7.06 22.51
C GLU A 163 -21.51 -7.95 22.34
N GLU A 164 -21.69 -9.16 21.80
CA GLU A 164 -20.59 -10.11 21.56
C GLU A 164 -19.54 -9.56 20.58
N VAL A 165 -19.99 -8.78 19.58
CA VAL A 165 -19.15 -8.22 18.52
C VAL A 165 -18.42 -6.99 19.01
N THR A 166 -19.11 -6.15 19.77
CA THR A 166 -18.52 -5.01 20.46
C THR A 166 -17.42 -5.47 21.43
N SER A 167 -17.69 -6.51 22.23
CA SER A 167 -16.68 -7.07 23.14
C SER A 167 -15.47 -7.59 22.36
N PHE A 168 -15.72 -8.38 21.30
CA PHE A 168 -14.67 -8.91 20.45
C PHE A 168 -13.81 -7.81 19.78
N ALA A 169 -14.44 -6.75 19.29
CA ALA A 169 -13.73 -5.64 18.66
C ALA A 169 -12.84 -4.88 19.67
N LYS A 170 -13.25 -4.78 20.94
CA LYS A 170 -12.46 -4.18 22.02
C LYS A 170 -11.24 -5.05 22.37
N GLU A 171 -11.37 -6.37 22.32
CA GLU A 171 -10.27 -7.30 22.58
C GLU A 171 -9.29 -7.43 21.40
N MET A 172 -9.75 -7.20 20.17
CA MET A 172 -8.91 -7.31 18.98
C MET A 172 -7.99 -6.09 18.82
N MET A 173 -6.78 -6.18 19.34
CA MET A 173 -5.77 -5.15 19.17
C MET A 173 -5.28 -5.05 17.72
N ILE A 174 -5.27 -3.85 17.16
CA ILE A 174 -4.68 -3.53 15.84
C ILE A 174 -3.22 -3.13 16.02
N SER A 175 -2.96 -2.22 16.94
CA SER A 175 -1.63 -1.82 17.43
C SER A 175 -1.54 -2.07 18.95
N PRO A 176 -0.38 -1.88 19.60
CA PRO A 176 -0.27 -2.04 21.05
C PRO A 176 -1.22 -1.15 21.88
N SER A 177 -1.69 -0.03 21.33
CA SER A 177 -2.51 0.96 22.03
C SER A 177 -3.90 1.21 21.43
N LEU A 178 -4.27 0.50 20.35
CA LEU A 178 -5.52 0.74 19.64
C LEU A 178 -6.24 -0.56 19.31
N SER A 179 -7.47 -0.71 19.80
CA SER A 179 -8.35 -1.84 19.45
C SER A 179 -9.05 -1.61 18.11
N LEU A 180 -9.64 -2.68 17.55
CA LEU A 180 -10.50 -2.58 16.37
C LEU A 180 -11.71 -1.69 16.67
N TYR A 181 -12.27 -1.80 17.88
CA TYR A 181 -13.37 -0.97 18.32
C TYR A 181 -13.00 0.51 18.28
N ASP A 182 -11.86 0.89 18.86
CA ASP A 182 -11.40 2.28 18.87
C ASP A 182 -11.20 2.79 17.45
N LEU A 183 -10.53 2.00 16.60
CA LEU A 183 -10.23 2.36 15.22
C LEU A 183 -11.49 2.61 14.37
N LEU A 184 -12.54 1.79 14.55
CA LEU A 184 -13.80 1.96 13.82
C LEU A 184 -14.56 3.23 14.24
N HIS A 185 -14.41 3.66 15.49
CA HIS A 185 -15.05 4.87 16.02
C HIS A 185 -14.28 6.16 15.75
N LEU A 186 -13.00 6.09 15.37
CA LEU A 186 -12.22 7.27 14.98
C LEU A 186 -12.72 7.88 13.68
N GLN A 187 -12.63 9.21 13.58
CA GLN A 187 -12.83 9.91 12.31
C GLN A 187 -11.64 9.64 11.37
N PRO A 188 -11.84 9.59 10.03
CA PRO A 188 -10.77 9.26 9.08
C PRO A 188 -9.48 10.09 9.27
N ASP A 189 -9.63 11.38 9.54
CA ASP A 189 -8.56 12.36 9.77
C ASP A 189 -7.80 12.15 11.11
N GLU A 190 -8.39 11.44 12.07
CA GLU A 190 -7.75 11.03 13.32
C GLU A 190 -7.02 9.70 13.20
N VAL A 191 -7.51 8.80 12.34
CA VAL A 191 -6.94 7.46 12.15
C VAL A 191 -5.45 7.55 11.82
N THR A 192 -5.09 8.35 10.82
CA THR A 192 -3.68 8.51 10.38
C THR A 192 -2.74 9.11 11.45
N LYS A 193 -3.28 9.66 12.55
CA LYS A 193 -2.50 10.16 13.69
C LYS A 193 -2.27 9.09 14.77
N ARG A 194 -3.05 8.01 14.73
CA ARG A 194 -3.11 6.98 15.79
C ARG A 194 -2.52 5.64 15.36
N ILE A 195 -2.48 5.38 14.06
CA ILE A 195 -1.93 4.15 13.49
C ILE A 195 -1.09 4.46 12.26
N THR A 196 0.05 3.77 12.14
CA THR A 196 0.89 3.80 10.94
C THR A 196 0.32 2.88 9.85
N PHE A 197 0.58 3.17 8.58
CA PHE A 197 0.15 2.25 7.53
C PHE A 197 0.82 0.88 7.64
N LYS A 198 2.04 0.82 8.20
CA LYS A 198 2.72 -0.42 8.56
C LYS A 198 1.93 -1.28 9.55
N GLU A 199 1.47 -0.72 10.66
CA GLU A 199 0.67 -1.48 11.66
C GLU A 199 -0.62 -2.00 11.05
N PHE A 200 -1.28 -1.17 10.24
CA PHE A 200 -2.49 -1.57 9.54
C PHE A 200 -2.22 -2.69 8.51
N PHE A 201 -1.10 -2.61 7.79
CA PHE A 201 -0.68 -3.65 6.87
C PHE A 201 -0.42 -5.00 7.57
N GLU A 202 0.23 -4.99 8.74
CA GLU A 202 0.42 -6.21 9.54
C GLU A 202 -0.92 -6.80 10.02
N PHE A 203 -1.88 -5.95 10.39
CA PHE A 203 -3.25 -6.38 10.65
C PHE A 203 -3.89 -7.06 9.43
N ALA A 204 -3.85 -6.42 8.26
CA ALA A 204 -4.44 -6.91 7.02
C ALA A 204 -3.82 -8.24 6.53
N ARG A 205 -2.58 -8.53 6.91
CA ARG A 205 -1.91 -9.80 6.58
C ARG A 205 -2.20 -10.93 7.54
N SER A 206 -2.73 -10.63 8.73
CA SER A 206 -3.02 -11.64 9.74
C SER A 206 -4.20 -12.52 9.33
N LYS A 207 -3.89 -13.67 8.72
CA LYS A 207 -4.89 -14.70 8.37
C LYS A 207 -5.75 -15.08 9.57
N LYS A 208 -5.15 -15.14 10.77
CA LYS A 208 -5.87 -15.43 12.02
C LYS A 208 -6.94 -14.36 12.26
N LYS A 209 -6.56 -13.07 12.33
CA LYS A 209 -7.48 -11.97 12.62
C LYS A 209 -8.62 -11.89 11.60
N LEU A 210 -8.28 -11.91 10.29
CA LEU A 210 -9.29 -11.89 9.22
C LEU A 210 -10.21 -13.11 9.25
N SER A 211 -9.67 -14.32 9.46
CA SER A 211 -10.50 -15.52 9.57
C SER A 211 -11.44 -15.50 10.77
N THR A 212 -11.04 -14.84 11.86
CA THR A 212 -11.92 -14.66 13.03
C THR A 212 -13.05 -13.70 12.72
N LEU A 213 -12.77 -12.56 12.08
CA LEU A 213 -13.81 -11.63 11.61
C LEU A 213 -14.80 -12.31 10.66
N ARG A 214 -14.27 -13.16 9.77
CA ARG A 214 -15.09 -13.93 8.82
C ARG A 214 -16.03 -14.89 9.51
N LYS A 215 -15.50 -15.66 10.49
CA LYS A 215 -16.29 -16.61 11.27
C LYS A 215 -17.40 -15.92 12.07
N LYS A 216 -17.18 -14.68 12.49
CA LYS A 216 -18.17 -13.86 13.17
C LYS A 216 -19.16 -13.19 12.19
N GLY A 217 -18.89 -13.17 10.89
CA GLY A 217 -19.78 -12.60 9.87
C GLY A 217 -19.56 -11.12 9.57
N PHE A 218 -18.53 -10.49 10.14
CA PHE A 218 -18.31 -9.03 10.03
C PHE A 218 -17.10 -8.65 9.17
N GLU A 219 -16.40 -9.62 8.57
CA GLU A 219 -15.19 -9.34 7.77
C GLU A 219 -15.46 -8.31 6.67
N ALA A 220 -16.54 -8.47 5.90
CA ALA A 220 -16.85 -7.58 4.78
C ALA A 220 -17.07 -6.13 5.22
N CYS A 221 -17.98 -5.91 6.18
CA CYS A 221 -18.28 -4.59 6.73
C CYS A 221 -17.05 -3.94 7.40
N VAL A 222 -16.32 -4.67 8.25
CA VAL A 222 -15.10 -4.15 8.90
C VAL A 222 -14.04 -3.79 7.86
N VAL A 223 -13.81 -4.65 6.86
CA VAL A 223 -12.86 -4.38 5.77
C VAL A 223 -13.28 -3.13 5.00
N ALA A 224 -14.57 -2.99 4.67
CA ALA A 224 -15.11 -1.82 3.98
C ALA A 224 -14.85 -0.53 4.78
N HIS A 225 -15.26 -0.48 6.05
CA HIS A 225 -15.03 0.68 6.94
C HIS A 225 -13.56 1.06 7.04
N LEU A 226 -12.67 0.08 7.25
CA LEU A 226 -11.24 0.34 7.40
C LEU A 226 -10.61 0.82 6.09
N CYS A 227 -10.92 0.20 4.95
CA CYS A 227 -10.37 0.62 3.65
C CYS A 227 -10.81 2.05 3.31
N GLU A 228 -12.08 2.37 3.57
CA GLU A 228 -12.62 3.69 3.29
C GLU A 228 -11.96 4.76 4.17
N LYS A 229 -11.88 4.53 5.48
CA LYS A 229 -11.28 5.48 6.45
C LYS A 229 -9.80 5.70 6.20
N LEU A 230 -9.03 4.64 5.95
CA LEU A 230 -7.57 4.73 5.88
C LEU A 230 -7.07 5.33 4.57
N SER A 231 -7.76 5.08 3.47
CA SER A 231 -7.41 5.70 2.19
C SER A 231 -7.97 7.12 2.05
N ARG A 232 -8.92 7.53 2.92
CA ARG A 232 -9.56 8.85 2.90
C ARG A 232 -8.59 10.01 2.72
N ARG A 233 -7.60 10.08 3.60
CA ARG A 233 -6.66 11.20 3.62
C ARG A 233 -5.88 11.31 2.32
N PHE A 234 -5.50 10.16 1.74
CA PHE A 234 -4.82 10.11 0.45
C PHE A 234 -5.71 10.66 -0.66
N PHE A 235 -6.96 10.18 -0.79
CA PHE A 235 -7.86 10.67 -1.83
C PHE A 235 -8.17 12.16 -1.65
N GLN A 236 -8.41 12.60 -0.42
CA GLN A 236 -8.74 13.99 -0.10
C GLN A 236 -7.57 14.93 -0.40
N SER A 237 -6.35 14.60 0.03
CA SER A 237 -5.17 15.45 -0.19
C SER A 237 -4.88 15.67 -1.67
N TRP A 238 -5.07 14.62 -2.48
CA TRP A 238 -4.87 14.69 -3.93
C TRP A 238 -6.01 15.37 -4.66
N THR A 239 -7.23 15.37 -4.10
CA THR A 239 -8.43 15.97 -4.71
C THR A 239 -8.63 17.43 -4.34
N LEU A 240 -8.11 17.89 -3.20
CA LEU A 240 -8.37 19.23 -2.65
C LEU A 240 -8.06 20.35 -3.64
N TYR A 241 -6.84 20.41 -4.16
CA TYR A 241 -6.44 21.44 -5.12
C TYR A 241 -7.16 21.32 -6.46
N PRO A 242 -7.24 20.13 -7.10
CA PRO A 242 -8.04 19.96 -8.31
C PRO A 242 -9.50 20.39 -8.16
N PHE A 243 -10.14 20.08 -7.03
CA PHE A 243 -11.51 20.53 -6.74
C PHE A 243 -11.59 22.06 -6.56
N TRP A 244 -10.66 22.65 -5.83
CA TRP A 244 -10.58 24.10 -5.63
C TRP A 244 -10.43 24.85 -6.96
N ASP A 245 -9.59 24.34 -7.87
CA ASP A 245 -9.43 24.87 -9.22
C ASP A 245 -10.71 24.64 -10.07
N LEU A 246 -11.33 23.46 -9.97
CA LEU A 246 -12.57 23.11 -10.70
C LEU A 246 -13.71 24.07 -10.37
N ILE A 247 -13.83 24.53 -9.12
CA ILE A 247 -14.83 25.51 -8.71
C ILE A 247 -14.39 26.96 -8.94
N HIS A 248 -13.28 27.18 -9.67
CA HIS A 248 -12.69 28.50 -9.92
C HIS A 248 -12.38 29.28 -8.63
N LYS A 249 -11.89 28.58 -7.60
CA LYS A 249 -11.44 29.18 -6.33
C LYS A 249 -12.52 30.00 -5.62
N ARG A 250 -13.79 29.66 -5.85
CA ARG A 250 -14.96 30.37 -5.29
C ARG A 250 -15.10 30.21 -3.77
N LEU A 251 -14.45 29.20 -3.20
CA LEU A 251 -14.40 28.95 -1.76
C LEU A 251 -12.95 28.98 -1.28
N PRO A 252 -12.69 29.34 -0.03
CA PRO A 252 -11.37 29.16 0.59
C PRO A 252 -11.02 27.66 0.65
N LEU A 253 -9.72 27.33 0.70
CA LEU A 253 -9.24 25.95 0.71
C LEU A 253 -9.82 25.16 1.90
N GLU A 254 -9.97 25.80 3.05
CA GLU A 254 -10.58 25.21 4.25
C GLU A 254 -12.05 24.85 4.01
N GLY A 255 -12.78 25.68 3.27
CA GLY A 255 -14.17 25.41 2.88
C GLY A 255 -14.26 24.23 1.91
N CYS A 256 -13.33 24.14 0.97
CA CYS A 256 -13.21 22.98 0.08
C CYS A 256 -12.90 21.70 0.86
N ASP A 257 -11.96 21.76 1.81
CA ASP A 257 -11.58 20.62 2.64
C ASP A 257 -12.78 20.10 3.46
N MET A 258 -13.57 21.01 4.04
CA MET A 258 -14.81 20.66 4.74
C MET A 258 -15.84 19.97 3.86
N ILE A 259 -15.99 20.39 2.60
CA ILE A 259 -16.90 19.74 1.64
C ILE A 259 -16.41 18.33 1.31
N LEU A 260 -15.12 18.19 0.99
CA LEU A 260 -14.53 16.92 0.58
C LEU A 260 -14.46 15.91 1.73
N LYS A 261 -14.42 16.38 2.98
CA LYS A 261 -14.42 15.52 4.18
C LYS A 261 -15.57 14.50 4.23
N ASN A 262 -16.73 14.85 3.68
CA ASN A 262 -17.93 14.01 3.71
C ASN A 262 -18.15 13.17 2.43
N ALA A 263 -17.34 13.37 1.40
CA ALA A 263 -17.43 12.60 0.15
C ALA A 263 -17.04 11.14 0.38
N MET A 264 -17.38 10.19 -0.50
CA MET A 264 -16.76 8.85 -0.52
C MET A 264 -15.46 8.87 -1.32
N ASN A 265 -14.57 7.88 -1.15
CA ASN A 265 -13.31 7.84 -1.91
C ASN A 265 -13.54 7.74 -3.42
N GLU A 266 -14.62 7.08 -3.83
CA GLU A 266 -15.06 7.03 -5.23
C GLU A 266 -15.45 8.42 -5.76
N ASP A 267 -16.19 9.21 -4.97
CA ASP A 267 -16.57 10.59 -5.33
C ASP A 267 -15.33 11.49 -5.46
N LEU A 268 -14.37 11.34 -4.53
CA LEU A 268 -13.10 12.06 -4.57
C LEU A 268 -12.31 11.71 -5.82
N TYR A 269 -12.22 10.43 -6.18
CA TYR A 269 -11.60 9.98 -7.42
C TYR A 269 -12.25 10.60 -8.66
N HIS A 270 -13.58 10.54 -8.77
CA HIS A 270 -14.27 11.12 -9.92
C HIS A 270 -14.08 12.64 -10.02
N THR A 271 -14.06 13.32 -8.87
CA THR A 271 -13.76 14.76 -8.80
C THR A 271 -12.33 15.04 -9.27
N PHE A 272 -11.35 14.26 -8.82
CA PHE A 272 -9.94 14.38 -9.21
C PHE A 272 -9.74 14.23 -10.73
N VAL A 273 -10.35 13.20 -11.32
CA VAL A 273 -10.27 12.92 -12.76
C VAL A 273 -10.92 14.05 -13.57
N THR A 274 -12.15 14.44 -13.20
CA THR A 274 -12.91 15.50 -13.90
C THR A 274 -12.17 16.84 -13.89
N ALA A 275 -11.54 17.19 -12.76
CA ALA A 275 -10.75 18.40 -12.66
C ALA A 275 -9.47 18.36 -13.53
N GLY A 276 -8.86 17.18 -13.67
CA GLY A 276 -7.69 16.96 -14.54
C GLY A 276 -7.98 17.22 -16.01
N GLU A 277 -9.10 16.71 -16.54
CA GLU A 277 -9.49 16.86 -17.95
C GLU A 277 -9.79 18.31 -18.37
N ARG A 278 -10.19 19.17 -17.42
CA ARG A 278 -10.46 20.60 -17.70
C ARG A 278 -9.22 21.49 -17.64
N SER A 279 -8.12 20.97 -17.12
CA SER A 279 -6.87 21.72 -16.91
C SER A 279 -5.83 21.48 -18.02
N SER A 280 -6.12 20.58 -18.96
CA SER A 280 -5.30 20.18 -20.12
C SER A 280 -5.88 20.73 -21.41
#